data_AF-A0A972IBI0-F1
#
_entry.id   AF-A0A972IBI0-F1
#
_cell.length_a   1.000
_cell.length_b   1.000
_cell.length_c   1.000
_cell.angle_alpha   90.00
_cell.angle_beta   90.00
_cell.angle_gamma   90.00
#
_symmetry.space_group_name_H-M   'P 1'
#
loop_
_entity.id
_entity.type
_entity.pdbx_description
1 polymer ?
#
loop_
_entity_poly.entity_id
_entity_poly.type
_entity_poly.pdbx_seq_one_letter_code
_entity_poly.pdbx_strand_id
1 'polypeptide(L)'
;MLTSQMIKDRAKELGIDDIGIGNIERFDNAPPLMSVKNYFPAAKSVIAIVMRIPRGSYRGIEEGTHWHNYTFYAYNRLNTVILPSVTYELSRFIEDFGWEAVPHYPAVPERNPVRDPVAPGKLPPNIVTSIRLVAAGTGVGEIGHSKVFLNKKFGPRLRLSLIFTDAELEPDPILDTGTICIHCGACAHQCPGNAIPSVKDKENRVVIDYGEKQVYYADVHMGRCTLTHHGMNNEISPFLKKAFPNMAFDVRNSQMSEEEAYRLCYPLAQAQWSTTYNDNDNCSVIEFYDYVLKHVGYFAVCGAKGCIRACMNSLEKSNKIENKFHNAFYRKKPWKLKNKPKKIEKGNNPFRNQWLDKKYPGIRKNEQG
;
A
#
# COMPACT_ATOMS: atom_id res chain seq x y z
N MET A 1 -28.66 -4.65 -25.18
CA MET A 1 -28.68 -4.49 -23.71
C MET A 1 -27.30 -4.90 -23.19
N LEU A 2 -26.68 -4.09 -22.34
CA LEU A 2 -25.41 -4.43 -21.69
C LEU A 2 -25.67 -5.45 -20.58
N THR A 3 -24.79 -6.44 -20.40
CA THR A 3 -24.92 -7.47 -19.36
C THR A 3 -23.63 -7.62 -18.55
N SER A 4 -23.74 -8.15 -17.32
CA SER A 4 -22.57 -8.47 -16.47
C SER A 4 -21.57 -9.38 -17.17
N GLN A 5 -22.05 -10.34 -17.96
CA GLN A 5 -21.17 -11.27 -18.69
C GLN A 5 -20.37 -10.54 -19.77
N MET A 6 -20.99 -9.63 -20.52
CA MET A 6 -20.28 -8.84 -21.55
C MET A 6 -19.16 -7.98 -20.95
N ILE A 7 -19.38 -7.41 -19.77
CA ILE A 7 -18.34 -6.65 -19.04
C ILE A 7 -17.19 -7.56 -18.63
N LYS A 8 -17.50 -8.75 -18.09
CA LYS A 8 -16.49 -9.75 -17.69
C LYS A 8 -15.67 -10.25 -18.89
N ASP A 9 -16.32 -10.50 -20.02
CA ASP A 9 -15.67 -10.93 -21.25
C ASP A 9 -14.77 -9.83 -21.81
N ARG A 10 -15.26 -8.58 -21.87
CA ARG A 10 -14.46 -7.43 -22.28
C ARG A 10 -13.26 -7.21 -21.36
N ALA A 11 -13.45 -7.34 -20.05
CA ALA A 11 -12.36 -7.20 -19.09
C ALA A 11 -11.26 -8.24 -19.35
N LYS A 12 -11.63 -9.49 -19.63
CA LYS A 12 -10.69 -10.55 -20.00
C LYS A 12 -9.93 -10.23 -21.28
N GLU A 13 -10.58 -9.69 -22.31
CA GLU A 13 -9.93 -9.25 -23.55
C GLU A 13 -8.90 -8.13 -23.31
N LEU A 14 -9.22 -7.18 -22.41
CA LEU A 14 -8.33 -6.09 -22.02
C LEU A 14 -7.15 -6.53 -21.13
N GLY A 15 -7.09 -7.81 -20.75
CA GLY A 15 -6.04 -8.35 -19.89
C GLY A 15 -6.24 -8.05 -18.40
N ILE A 16 -7.48 -7.72 -17.98
CA ILE A 16 -7.83 -7.62 -16.56
C ILE A 16 -7.78 -9.02 -15.93
N ASP A 17 -7.11 -9.14 -14.78
CA ASP A 17 -6.83 -10.44 -14.16
C ASP A 17 -8.02 -11.02 -13.39
N ASP A 18 -8.82 -10.15 -12.78
CA ASP A 18 -10.10 -10.50 -12.18
C ASP A 18 -11.03 -9.29 -12.10
N ILE A 19 -12.32 -9.54 -11.97
CA ILE A 19 -13.33 -8.50 -11.90
C ILE A 19 -14.51 -8.99 -11.05
N GLY A 20 -15.14 -8.11 -10.30
CA GLY A 20 -16.41 -8.40 -9.63
C GLY A 20 -17.35 -7.23 -9.71
N ILE A 21 -18.64 -7.53 -9.67
CA ILE A 21 -19.72 -6.57 -9.84
C ILE A 21 -20.60 -6.60 -8.58
N GLY A 22 -20.95 -5.43 -8.05
CA GLY A 22 -21.87 -5.29 -6.93
C GLY A 22 -22.97 -4.30 -7.27
N ASN A 23 -24.14 -4.47 -6.67
CA ASN A 23 -25.25 -3.52 -6.75
C ASN A 23 -25.04 -2.38 -5.74
N ILE A 24 -25.62 -1.21 -6.00
CA ILE A 24 -25.36 0.01 -5.21
C ILE A 24 -25.91 -0.07 -3.78
N GLU A 25 -26.98 -0.85 -3.55
CA GLU A 25 -27.68 -0.95 -2.26
C GLU A 25 -26.79 -1.52 -1.16
N ARG A 26 -25.78 -2.33 -1.52
CA ARG A 26 -24.75 -2.82 -0.58
C ARG A 26 -23.98 -1.70 0.12
N PHE A 27 -24.02 -0.49 -0.42
CA PHE A 27 -23.33 0.68 0.10
C PHE A 27 -24.26 1.72 0.72
N ASP A 28 -25.54 1.40 0.96
CA ASP A 28 -26.50 2.34 1.55
C ASP A 28 -26.14 2.75 2.98
N ASN A 29 -25.51 1.84 3.73
CA ASN A 29 -25.02 2.10 5.09
C ASN A 29 -23.58 2.67 5.12
N ALA A 30 -22.98 2.97 3.96
CA ALA A 30 -21.64 3.53 3.92
C ALA A 30 -21.59 4.89 4.63
N PRO A 31 -20.55 5.18 5.43
CA PRO A 31 -20.38 6.49 6.04
C PRO A 31 -20.50 7.61 4.99
N PRO A 32 -21.07 8.77 5.33
CA PRO A 32 -21.28 9.85 4.36
C PRO A 32 -20.02 10.26 3.61
N LEU A 33 -18.83 10.24 4.23
CA LEU A 33 -17.56 10.58 3.56
C LEU A 33 -16.91 9.40 2.83
N MET A 34 -17.58 8.26 2.72
CA MET A 34 -17.11 7.07 2.02
C MET A 34 -18.14 6.52 1.04
N SER A 35 -19.33 7.13 0.94
CA SER A 35 -20.39 6.66 0.06
C SER A 35 -20.03 6.87 -1.42
N VAL A 36 -20.27 5.83 -2.22
CA VAL A 36 -20.16 5.85 -3.68
C VAL A 36 -21.11 6.87 -4.30
N LYS A 37 -22.28 7.08 -3.67
CA LYS A 37 -23.31 8.01 -4.15
C LYS A 37 -22.86 9.48 -4.14
N ASN A 38 -21.76 9.82 -3.45
CA ASN A 38 -21.18 11.17 -3.54
C ASN A 38 -20.44 11.42 -4.85
N TYR A 39 -19.92 10.37 -5.47
CA TYR A 39 -19.28 10.44 -6.78
C TYR A 39 -20.32 10.42 -7.88
N PHE A 40 -21.25 9.47 -7.78
CA PHE A 40 -22.26 9.26 -8.80
C PHE A 40 -23.61 8.88 -8.16
N PRO A 41 -24.50 9.85 -7.90
CA PRO A 41 -25.78 9.60 -7.22
C PRO A 41 -26.71 8.62 -7.95
N ALA A 42 -26.62 8.56 -9.28
CA ALA A 42 -27.45 7.69 -10.11
C ALA A 42 -26.86 6.29 -10.31
N ALA A 43 -25.69 5.99 -9.72
CA ALA A 43 -25.07 4.68 -9.86
C ALA A 43 -26.00 3.57 -9.37
N LYS A 44 -26.14 2.53 -10.17
CA LYS A 44 -26.85 1.28 -9.84
C LYS A 44 -25.92 0.11 -9.62
N SER A 45 -24.74 0.15 -10.22
CA SER A 45 -23.75 -0.90 -10.11
C SER A 45 -22.34 -0.36 -9.91
N VAL A 46 -21.53 -1.17 -9.25
CA VAL A 46 -20.14 -0.91 -8.92
C VAL A 46 -19.30 -2.08 -9.39
N ILE A 47 -18.23 -1.77 -10.11
CA ILE A 47 -17.35 -2.76 -10.72
C ILE A 47 -15.97 -2.61 -10.10
N ALA A 48 -15.42 -3.68 -9.55
CA ALA A 48 -14.05 -3.72 -9.04
C ALA A 48 -13.14 -4.49 -10.00
N ILE A 49 -12.06 -3.85 -10.41
CA ILE A 49 -11.04 -4.38 -11.32
C ILE A 49 -9.84 -4.83 -10.51
N VAL A 50 -9.31 -6.02 -10.78
CA VAL A 50 -8.11 -6.58 -10.14
C VAL A 50 -7.00 -6.70 -11.17
N MET A 51 -5.83 -6.14 -10.85
CA MET A 51 -4.59 -6.39 -11.58
C MET A 51 -3.56 -7.01 -10.65
N ARG A 52 -2.95 -8.13 -11.07
CA ARG A 52 -2.02 -8.90 -10.25
C ARG A 52 -0.69 -8.18 -10.10
N ILE A 53 -0.07 -8.37 -8.94
CA ILE A 53 1.33 -8.05 -8.72
C ILE A 53 2.16 -9.31 -9.07
N PRO A 54 3.14 -9.21 -9.99
CA PRO A 54 4.07 -10.31 -10.23
C PRO A 54 4.81 -10.69 -8.95
N ARG A 55 4.80 -11.98 -8.57
CA ARG A 55 5.49 -12.45 -7.36
C ARG A 55 6.99 -12.13 -7.40
N GLY A 56 7.58 -12.09 -8.60
CA GLY A 56 8.98 -11.76 -8.84
C GLY A 56 9.39 -10.35 -8.40
N SER A 57 8.46 -9.39 -8.39
CA SER A 57 8.74 -7.99 -8.03
C SER A 57 9.25 -7.83 -6.59
N TYR A 58 9.00 -8.83 -5.72
CA TYR A 58 9.46 -8.85 -4.34
C TYR A 58 10.84 -9.48 -4.14
N ARG A 59 11.42 -10.15 -5.16
CA ARG A 59 12.68 -10.90 -5.00
C ARG A 59 13.82 -9.99 -4.59
N GLY A 60 13.99 -8.85 -5.25
CA GLY A 60 15.07 -7.93 -4.94
C GLY A 60 15.05 -7.40 -3.50
N ILE A 61 13.88 -7.04 -2.98
CA ILE A 61 13.74 -6.63 -1.56
C ILE A 61 13.90 -7.82 -0.61
N GLU A 62 13.40 -9.00 -0.97
CA GLU A 62 13.63 -10.23 -0.19
C GLU A 62 15.12 -10.56 -0.06
N GLU A 63 15.89 -10.38 -1.13
CA GLU A 63 17.32 -10.61 -1.14
C GLU A 63 18.12 -9.44 -0.54
N GLY A 64 17.49 -8.26 -0.40
CA GLY A 64 18.13 -7.03 0.09
C GLY A 64 18.96 -6.29 -0.97
N THR A 65 18.84 -6.69 -2.24
CA THR A 65 19.71 -6.26 -3.34
C THR A 65 19.07 -5.25 -4.28
N HIS A 66 17.77 -5.41 -4.60
CA HIS A 66 17.13 -4.65 -5.68
C HIS A 66 15.74 -4.12 -5.28
N TRP A 67 15.65 -2.81 -5.02
CA TRP A 67 14.54 -2.25 -4.25
C TRP A 67 13.46 -1.58 -5.10
N HIS A 68 13.85 -0.91 -6.18
CA HIS A 68 12.91 -0.11 -6.97
C HIS A 68 11.81 -0.95 -7.63
N ASN A 69 12.05 -2.22 -7.95
CA ASN A 69 11.04 -3.09 -8.56
C ASN A 69 9.71 -3.14 -7.79
N TYR A 70 9.76 -3.11 -6.46
CA TYR A 70 8.53 -3.06 -5.66
C TYR A 70 7.75 -1.78 -5.90
N THR A 71 8.43 -0.63 -5.88
CA THR A 71 7.75 0.65 -6.09
C THR A 71 7.24 0.79 -7.52
N PHE A 72 8.00 0.38 -8.54
CA PHE A 72 7.58 0.49 -9.94
C PHE A 72 6.47 -0.53 -10.27
N TYR A 73 6.74 -1.83 -10.12
CA TYR A 73 5.89 -2.89 -10.67
C TYR A 73 4.88 -3.48 -9.68
N ALA A 74 4.98 -3.18 -8.38
CA ALA A 74 4.05 -3.69 -7.37
C ALA A 74 3.25 -2.59 -6.66
N TYR A 75 3.55 -1.31 -6.93
CA TYR A 75 2.90 -0.17 -6.28
C TYR A 75 2.51 0.92 -7.28
N ASN A 76 3.43 1.84 -7.60
CA ASN A 76 3.12 3.09 -8.28
C ASN A 76 2.69 2.92 -9.73
N ARG A 77 3.50 2.33 -10.63
CA ARG A 77 3.13 2.25 -12.06
C ARG A 77 1.94 1.33 -12.31
N LEU A 78 1.80 0.30 -11.48
CA LEU A 78 0.60 -0.52 -11.49
C LEU A 78 -0.66 0.30 -11.16
N ASN A 79 -0.60 1.21 -10.17
CA ASN A 79 -1.72 2.08 -9.78
C ASN A 79 -1.91 3.30 -10.70
N THR A 80 -0.86 3.82 -11.33
CA THR A 80 -0.88 5.12 -12.02
C THR A 80 -0.86 5.03 -13.55
N VAL A 81 -0.52 3.86 -14.11
CA VAL A 81 -0.45 3.66 -15.56
C VAL A 81 -1.32 2.48 -15.98
N ILE A 82 -1.04 1.29 -15.46
CA ILE A 82 -1.68 0.05 -15.93
C ILE A 82 -3.17 0.04 -15.56
N LEU A 83 -3.49 0.20 -14.27
CA LEU A 83 -4.88 0.20 -13.81
C LEU A 83 -5.71 1.33 -14.45
N PRO A 84 -5.26 2.59 -14.49
CA PRO A 84 -6.01 3.65 -15.16
C PRO A 84 -6.28 3.35 -16.63
N SER A 85 -5.31 2.79 -17.36
CA SER A 85 -5.49 2.44 -18.77
C SER A 85 -6.61 1.41 -18.97
N VAL A 86 -6.60 0.30 -18.23
CA VAL A 86 -7.64 -0.73 -18.40
C VAL A 86 -8.99 -0.29 -17.84
N THR A 87 -9.01 0.56 -16.80
CA THR A 87 -10.24 1.13 -16.24
C THR A 87 -10.89 2.08 -17.25
N TYR A 88 -10.09 2.91 -17.91
CA TYR A 88 -10.54 3.82 -18.95
C TYR A 88 -11.16 3.06 -20.13
N GLU A 89 -10.47 2.04 -20.65
CA GLU A 89 -10.97 1.24 -21.77
C GLU A 89 -12.27 0.50 -21.43
N LEU A 90 -12.39 -0.04 -20.21
CA LEU A 90 -13.63 -0.70 -19.79
C LEU A 90 -14.78 0.30 -19.55
N SER A 91 -14.47 1.51 -19.09
CA SER A 91 -15.47 2.57 -18.93
C SER A 91 -16.03 3.01 -20.28
N ARG A 92 -15.15 3.21 -21.28
CA ARG A 92 -15.58 3.50 -22.65
C ARG A 92 -16.44 2.40 -23.25
N PHE A 93 -16.10 1.14 -23.01
CA PHE A 93 -16.92 0.03 -23.46
C PHE A 93 -18.34 0.11 -22.88
N ILE A 94 -18.50 0.50 -21.60
CA ILE A 94 -19.83 0.70 -21.00
C ILE A 94 -20.56 1.86 -21.68
N GLU A 95 -19.86 2.97 -21.94
CA GLU A 95 -20.39 4.15 -22.63
C GLU A 95 -20.79 3.87 -24.10
N ASP A 96 -20.14 2.94 -24.79
CA ASP A 96 -20.53 2.49 -26.13
C ASP A 96 -21.93 1.83 -26.15
N PHE A 97 -22.44 1.39 -24.99
CA PHE A 97 -23.83 0.92 -24.82
C PHE A 97 -24.79 2.01 -24.32
N GLY A 98 -24.32 3.25 -24.18
CA GLY A 98 -25.13 4.41 -23.78
C GLY A 98 -25.33 4.59 -22.27
N TRP A 99 -24.50 3.97 -21.43
CA TRP A 99 -24.52 4.13 -19.97
C TRP A 99 -23.36 4.99 -19.48
N GLU A 100 -23.55 5.76 -18.41
CA GLU A 100 -22.46 6.53 -17.81
C GLU A 100 -21.54 5.61 -17.00
N ALA A 101 -20.23 5.80 -17.14
CA ALA A 101 -19.23 5.06 -16.39
C ALA A 101 -18.21 6.01 -15.77
N VAL A 102 -18.20 6.10 -14.44
CA VAL A 102 -17.25 6.92 -13.68
C VAL A 102 -16.04 6.06 -13.29
N PRO A 103 -14.89 6.20 -13.98
CA PRO A 103 -13.65 5.56 -13.56
C PRO A 103 -13.15 6.21 -12.27
N HIS A 104 -12.90 5.40 -11.23
CA HIS A 104 -12.44 5.88 -9.94
C HIS A 104 -10.99 5.46 -9.67
N TYR A 105 -10.11 6.45 -9.52
CA TYR A 105 -8.71 6.25 -9.15
C TYR A 105 -8.55 5.84 -7.67
N PRO A 106 -7.70 4.86 -7.32
CA PRO A 106 -7.41 4.47 -5.94
C PRO A 106 -6.70 5.58 -5.14
N ALA A 107 -7.46 6.53 -4.61
CA ALA A 107 -7.00 7.57 -3.71
C ALA A 107 -6.98 7.12 -2.23
N VAL A 108 -6.33 7.92 -1.38
CA VAL A 108 -6.20 7.65 0.07
C VAL A 108 -7.31 8.40 0.82
N PRO A 109 -8.33 7.71 1.35
CA PRO A 109 -9.47 8.37 1.99
C PRO A 109 -9.09 9.13 3.26
N GLU A 110 -8.05 8.70 3.98
CA GLU A 110 -7.64 9.27 5.26
C GLU A 110 -7.15 10.74 5.17
N ARG A 111 -6.96 11.30 3.97
CA ARG A 111 -6.43 12.66 3.75
C ARG A 111 -7.45 13.70 3.32
N ASN A 112 -8.72 13.33 3.14
CA ASN A 112 -9.76 14.24 2.71
C ASN A 112 -11.02 14.06 3.56
N PRO A 113 -11.84 15.11 3.70
CA PRO A 113 -11.74 16.46 3.12
C PRO A 113 -10.78 17.39 3.89
N VAL A 114 -10.25 18.42 3.22
CA VAL A 114 -9.38 19.47 3.84
C VAL A 114 -9.81 20.90 3.50
N ARG A 115 -11.04 21.07 2.98
CA ARG A 115 -11.59 22.38 2.58
C ARG A 115 -13.07 22.44 2.94
N ASP A 116 -13.56 23.66 3.11
CA ASP A 116 -14.97 23.91 3.35
C ASP A 116 -15.83 23.50 2.14
N PRO A 117 -17.10 23.12 2.36
CA PRO A 117 -18.05 22.91 1.28
C PRO A 117 -18.20 24.14 0.39
N VAL A 118 -18.45 23.91 -0.90
CA VAL A 118 -18.64 24.99 -1.88
C VAL A 118 -19.98 25.72 -1.73
N ALA A 119 -20.91 25.18 -0.93
CA ALA A 119 -22.19 25.79 -0.62
C ALA A 119 -22.78 25.22 0.69
N PRO A 120 -23.65 25.98 1.41
CA PRO A 120 -24.36 25.48 2.58
C PRO A 120 -25.13 24.17 2.30
N GLY A 121 -25.08 23.23 3.25
CA GLY A 121 -25.76 21.93 3.15
C GLY A 121 -25.10 20.92 2.20
N LYS A 122 -23.99 21.28 1.54
CA LYS A 122 -23.19 20.34 0.75
C LYS A 122 -22.12 19.68 1.62
N LEU A 123 -21.69 18.51 1.19
CA LEU A 123 -20.50 17.87 1.72
C LEU A 123 -19.24 18.60 1.25
N PRO A 124 -18.15 18.54 2.04
CA PRO A 124 -16.87 19.11 1.63
C PRO A 124 -16.28 18.39 0.40
N PRO A 125 -15.44 19.05 -0.40
CA PRO A 125 -14.91 18.49 -1.64
C PRO A 125 -13.85 17.41 -1.39
N ASN A 126 -13.47 16.71 -2.47
CA ASN A 126 -12.45 15.64 -2.49
C ASN A 126 -12.78 14.44 -1.60
N ILE A 127 -14.05 14.13 -1.38
CA ILE A 127 -14.46 12.89 -0.73
C ILE A 127 -13.88 11.71 -1.50
N VAL A 128 -13.28 10.76 -0.77
CA VAL A 128 -12.67 9.56 -1.32
C VAL A 128 -13.28 8.33 -0.70
N THR A 129 -13.81 7.43 -1.52
CA THR A 129 -14.32 6.15 -1.04
C THR A 129 -13.18 5.15 -0.82
N SER A 130 -13.37 4.22 0.12
CA SER A 130 -12.38 3.18 0.38
C SER A 130 -12.44 2.09 -0.67
N ILE A 131 -11.45 2.10 -1.57
CA ILE A 131 -11.41 1.13 -2.67
C ILE A 131 -11.49 -0.33 -2.23
N ARG A 132 -10.91 -0.68 -1.09
CA ARG A 132 -10.91 -2.07 -0.58
C ARG A 132 -12.26 -2.47 -0.03
N LEU A 133 -12.97 -1.54 0.63
CA LEU A 133 -14.32 -1.80 1.13
C LEU A 133 -15.28 -1.93 -0.05
N VAL A 134 -15.17 -1.05 -1.05
CA VAL A 134 -16.01 -1.15 -2.23
C VAL A 134 -15.78 -2.47 -2.97
N ALA A 135 -14.52 -2.85 -3.22
CA ALA A 135 -14.20 -4.11 -3.88
C ALA A 135 -14.65 -5.37 -3.10
N ALA A 136 -14.71 -5.32 -1.77
CA ALA A 136 -15.25 -6.44 -0.99
C ALA A 136 -16.78 -6.56 -1.20
N GLY A 137 -17.47 -5.42 -1.29
CA GLY A 137 -18.90 -5.38 -1.62
C GLY A 137 -19.23 -5.83 -3.04
N THR A 138 -18.27 -5.89 -3.97
CA THR A 138 -18.50 -6.44 -5.32
C THR A 138 -18.27 -7.96 -5.39
N GLY A 139 -17.91 -8.63 -4.29
CA GLY A 139 -17.67 -10.07 -4.29
C GLY A 139 -16.38 -10.53 -5.00
N VAL A 140 -15.53 -9.62 -5.49
CA VAL A 140 -14.27 -10.03 -6.17
C VAL A 140 -13.21 -10.60 -5.20
N GLY A 141 -13.44 -10.46 -3.90
CA GLY A 141 -12.52 -10.87 -2.86
C GLY A 141 -13.01 -10.46 -1.48
N GLU A 142 -12.11 -10.50 -0.51
CA GLU A 142 -12.40 -10.05 0.87
C GLU A 142 -11.25 -9.22 1.43
N ILE A 143 -11.48 -8.59 2.59
CA ILE A 143 -10.43 -7.86 3.31
C ILE A 143 -9.76 -8.81 4.31
N GLY A 144 -8.46 -9.03 4.15
CA GLY A 144 -7.71 -9.82 5.12
C GLY A 144 -7.50 -9.06 6.43
N HIS A 145 -7.20 -9.80 7.50
CA HIS A 145 -6.94 -9.25 8.85
C HIS A 145 -6.04 -8.00 8.88
N SER A 146 -5.04 -7.91 7.99
CA SER A 146 -4.13 -6.75 7.89
C SER A 146 -4.67 -5.54 7.13
N LYS A 147 -5.98 -5.41 6.90
CA LYS A 147 -6.61 -4.38 6.03
C LYS A 147 -6.22 -4.48 4.54
N VAL A 148 -5.35 -5.41 4.15
CA VAL A 148 -4.98 -5.68 2.74
C VAL A 148 -6.01 -6.60 2.10
N PHE A 149 -6.45 -6.22 0.89
CA PHE A 149 -7.43 -6.97 0.12
C PHE A 149 -6.85 -8.30 -0.36
N LEU A 150 -7.67 -9.35 -0.33
CA LEU A 150 -7.34 -10.70 -0.75
C LEU A 150 -8.29 -11.13 -1.87
N ASN A 151 -7.73 -11.69 -2.93
CA ASN A 151 -8.49 -12.31 -4.01
C ASN A 151 -8.19 -13.82 -4.07
N LYS A 152 -9.16 -14.62 -4.53
CA LYS A 152 -9.03 -16.08 -4.55
C LYS A 152 -7.90 -16.56 -5.47
N LYS A 153 -7.67 -15.88 -6.59
CA LYS A 153 -6.61 -16.20 -7.54
C LYS A 153 -5.24 -15.81 -6.98
N PHE A 154 -5.08 -14.56 -6.54
CA PHE A 154 -3.74 -13.98 -6.30
C PHE A 154 -3.37 -13.78 -4.82
N GLY A 155 -4.30 -14.01 -3.90
CA GLY A 155 -4.14 -13.63 -2.50
C GLY A 155 -3.94 -12.11 -2.37
N PRO A 156 -2.95 -11.62 -1.61
CA PRO A 156 -2.71 -10.19 -1.42
C PRO A 156 -1.91 -9.55 -2.57
N ARG A 157 -1.55 -10.30 -3.61
CA ARG A 157 -0.70 -9.82 -4.71
C ARG A 157 -1.50 -9.16 -5.81
N LEU A 158 -2.16 -8.05 -5.48
CA LEU A 158 -2.97 -7.32 -6.44
C LEU A 158 -3.05 -5.83 -6.13
N ARG A 159 -3.57 -5.09 -7.11
CA ARG A 159 -4.08 -3.73 -6.99
C ARG A 159 -5.49 -3.67 -7.56
N LEU A 160 -6.21 -2.64 -7.15
CA LEU A 160 -7.62 -2.45 -7.43
C LEU A 160 -7.85 -1.14 -8.19
N SER A 161 -8.87 -1.13 -9.04
CA SER A 161 -9.53 0.07 -9.55
C SER A 161 -11.05 -0.13 -9.50
N LEU A 162 -11.83 0.93 -9.63
CA LEU A 162 -13.29 0.88 -9.58
C LEU A 162 -13.91 1.60 -10.78
N ILE A 163 -15.10 1.16 -11.18
CA ILE A 163 -16.01 1.89 -12.06
C ILE A 163 -17.37 1.95 -11.38
N PHE A 164 -18.00 3.12 -11.37
CA PHE A 164 -19.40 3.28 -10.95
C PHE A 164 -20.24 3.55 -12.19
N THR A 165 -21.39 2.90 -12.32
CA THR A 165 -22.24 3.04 -13.50
C THR A 165 -23.72 3.03 -13.14
N ASP A 166 -24.52 3.74 -13.92
CA ASP A 166 -25.99 3.73 -13.88
C ASP A 166 -26.58 2.53 -14.64
N ALA A 167 -25.75 1.74 -15.32
CA ALA A 167 -26.14 0.44 -15.85
C ALA A 167 -26.53 -0.50 -14.69
N GLU A 168 -27.66 -1.18 -14.85
CA GLU A 168 -28.13 -2.20 -13.91
C GLU A 168 -27.54 -3.55 -14.28
N LEU A 169 -26.62 -4.04 -13.45
CA LEU A 169 -25.85 -5.25 -13.69
C LEU A 169 -26.11 -6.29 -12.60
N GLU A 170 -26.19 -7.55 -12.99
CA GLU A 170 -26.30 -8.67 -12.05
C GLU A 170 -25.08 -8.71 -11.13
N PRO A 171 -25.26 -8.63 -9.79
CA PRO A 171 -24.16 -8.58 -8.83
C PRO A 171 -23.60 -9.98 -8.53
N ASP A 172 -22.30 -10.03 -8.24
CA ASP A 172 -21.62 -11.20 -7.71
C ASP A 172 -21.88 -11.32 -6.19
N PRO A 173 -21.95 -12.53 -5.62
CA PRO A 173 -22.16 -12.71 -4.18
C PRO A 173 -20.95 -12.22 -3.36
N ILE A 174 -21.21 -11.53 -2.25
CA ILE A 174 -20.14 -11.14 -1.31
C ILE A 174 -19.52 -12.39 -0.65
N LEU A 175 -18.19 -12.40 -0.49
CA LEU A 175 -17.48 -13.48 0.21
C LEU A 175 -17.61 -13.33 1.73
N ASP A 176 -17.72 -14.46 2.43
CA ASP A 176 -17.68 -14.46 3.90
C ASP A 176 -16.28 -14.10 4.39
N THR A 177 -16.20 -13.37 5.51
CA THR A 177 -14.92 -13.14 6.18
C THR A 177 -14.30 -14.48 6.59
N GLY A 178 -13.08 -14.71 6.13
CA GLY A 178 -12.36 -15.95 6.35
C GLY A 178 -12.39 -16.95 5.19
N THR A 179 -13.06 -16.62 4.09
CA THR A 179 -13.10 -17.45 2.87
C THR A 179 -11.70 -17.73 2.31
N ILE A 180 -10.85 -16.70 2.33
CA ILE A 180 -9.45 -16.66 1.88
C ILE A 180 -8.53 -16.42 3.08
N CYS A 181 -8.83 -15.44 3.95
CA CYS A 181 -8.07 -15.11 5.13
C CYS A 181 -8.21 -16.19 6.20
N ILE A 182 -7.19 -17.03 6.35
CA ILE A 182 -7.19 -18.08 7.39
C ILE A 182 -6.89 -17.56 8.80
N HIS A 183 -6.90 -16.24 9.02
CA HIS A 183 -6.65 -15.61 10.32
C HIS A 183 -5.39 -16.14 11.03
N CYS A 184 -4.36 -16.52 10.28
CA CYS A 184 -3.13 -17.12 10.83
C CYS A 184 -2.22 -16.11 11.54
N GLY A 185 -2.46 -14.81 11.35
CA GLY A 185 -1.64 -13.73 11.92
C GLY A 185 -0.25 -13.58 11.32
N ALA A 186 0.09 -14.29 10.23
CA ALA A 186 1.42 -14.18 9.60
C ALA A 186 1.78 -12.72 9.23
N CYS A 187 0.78 -11.94 8.80
CA CYS A 187 0.93 -10.52 8.51
C CYS A 187 1.30 -9.69 9.76
N ALA A 188 0.69 -9.97 10.91
CA ALA A 188 0.97 -9.30 12.17
C ALA A 188 2.36 -9.67 12.71
N HIS A 189 2.67 -10.96 12.80
CA HIS A 189 3.95 -11.45 13.33
C HIS A 189 5.16 -10.95 12.53
N GLN A 190 5.03 -10.80 11.21
CA GLN A 190 6.13 -10.34 10.34
C GLN A 190 6.08 -8.83 10.05
N CYS A 191 5.14 -8.08 10.62
CA CYS A 191 5.08 -6.63 10.44
C CYS A 191 6.29 -5.96 11.12
N PRO A 192 7.18 -5.30 10.36
CA PRO A 192 8.36 -4.67 10.97
C PRO A 192 7.98 -3.50 11.86
N GLY A 193 6.88 -2.81 11.55
CA GLY A 193 6.36 -1.69 12.33
C GLY A 193 5.49 -2.07 13.51
N ASN A 194 5.20 -3.37 13.75
CA ASN A 194 4.21 -3.77 14.77
C ASN A 194 2.87 -3.00 14.63
N ALA A 195 2.45 -2.79 13.38
CA ALA A 195 1.30 -1.94 13.05
C ALA A 195 -0.02 -2.73 12.98
N ILE A 196 0.04 -4.05 12.80
CA ILE A 196 -1.14 -4.88 12.63
C ILE A 196 -1.42 -5.58 13.98
N PRO A 197 -2.59 -5.37 14.59
CA PRO A 197 -2.98 -6.06 15.83
C PRO A 197 -2.95 -7.58 15.71
N SER A 198 -2.85 -8.24 16.86
CA SER A 198 -2.96 -9.70 16.94
C SER A 198 -4.33 -10.17 16.43
N VAL A 199 -4.38 -11.33 15.78
CA VAL A 199 -5.66 -11.96 15.38
C VAL A 199 -6.55 -12.32 16.57
N LYS A 200 -5.94 -12.47 17.75
CA LYS A 200 -6.64 -12.75 19.02
C LYS A 200 -7.27 -11.50 19.62
N ASP A 201 -6.85 -10.31 19.19
CA ASP A 201 -7.41 -9.05 19.64
C ASP A 201 -8.73 -8.81 18.92
N LYS A 202 -9.84 -9.04 19.64
CA LYS A 202 -11.19 -8.89 19.09
C LYS A 202 -11.74 -7.48 19.26
N GLU A 203 -11.21 -6.73 20.23
CA GLU A 203 -11.64 -5.37 20.53
C GLU A 203 -11.11 -4.38 19.48
N ASN A 204 -9.92 -4.62 18.94
CA ASN A 204 -9.32 -3.79 17.89
C ASN A 204 -9.70 -4.26 16.49
N ARG A 205 -11.01 -4.28 16.19
CA ARG A 205 -11.55 -4.64 14.88
C ARG A 205 -12.43 -3.54 14.31
N VAL A 206 -12.33 -3.36 13.00
CA VAL A 206 -13.27 -2.55 12.22
C VAL A 206 -14.24 -3.52 11.54
N VAL A 207 -15.54 -3.28 11.73
CA VAL A 207 -16.63 -4.06 11.13
C VAL A 207 -17.35 -3.19 10.10
N ILE A 208 -17.62 -3.76 8.93
CA ILE A 208 -18.33 -3.12 7.84
C ILE A 208 -19.56 -3.97 7.52
N ASP A 209 -20.71 -3.34 7.41
CA ASP A 209 -22.00 -3.99 7.15
C ASP A 209 -22.50 -3.63 5.75
N TYR A 210 -22.63 -4.63 4.88
CA TYR A 210 -23.20 -4.50 3.53
C TYR A 210 -24.70 -4.84 3.48
N GLY A 211 -25.36 -4.96 4.63
CA GLY A 211 -26.76 -5.38 4.78
C GLY A 211 -26.93 -6.90 4.72
N GLU A 212 -26.41 -7.54 3.67
CA GLU A 212 -26.48 -9.00 3.49
C GLU A 212 -25.36 -9.74 4.23
N LYS A 213 -24.22 -9.09 4.47
CA LYS A 213 -23.04 -9.66 5.12
C LYS A 213 -22.25 -8.60 5.88
N GLN A 214 -21.66 -9.03 7.00
CA GLN A 214 -20.67 -8.24 7.73
C GLN A 214 -19.26 -8.76 7.45
N VAL A 215 -18.34 -7.83 7.20
CA VAL A 215 -16.91 -8.12 7.09
C VAL A 215 -16.13 -7.41 8.17
N TYR A 216 -15.03 -8.00 8.61
CA TYR A 216 -14.17 -7.36 9.61
C TYR A 216 -12.68 -7.51 9.30
N TYR A 217 -11.89 -6.58 9.82
CA TYR A 217 -10.43 -6.62 9.79
C TYR A 217 -9.85 -5.92 11.02
N ALA A 218 -8.54 -6.04 11.26
CA ALA A 218 -7.89 -5.41 12.39
C ALA A 218 -7.79 -3.90 12.21
N ASP A 219 -7.97 -3.14 13.28
CA ASP A 219 -7.68 -1.71 13.26
C ASP A 219 -6.16 -1.48 13.23
N VAL A 220 -5.63 -1.24 12.02
CA VAL A 220 -4.19 -1.13 11.78
C VAL A 220 -3.70 0.22 12.30
N HIS A 221 -2.64 0.21 13.10
CA HIS A 221 -1.98 1.43 13.56
C HIS A 221 -1.29 2.13 12.39
N MET A 222 -2.01 3.06 11.76
CA MET A 222 -1.61 3.66 10.49
C MET A 222 -0.30 4.45 10.58
N GLY A 223 -0.02 5.18 11.67
CA GLY A 223 1.28 5.88 11.79
C GLY A 223 2.50 4.95 11.80
N ARG A 224 2.47 3.83 12.54
CA ARG A 224 3.54 2.81 12.48
C ARG A 224 3.67 2.18 11.10
N CYS A 225 2.54 1.96 10.43
CA CYS A 225 2.49 1.48 9.06
C CYS A 225 3.19 2.46 8.12
N THR A 226 2.81 3.74 8.17
CA THR A 226 3.32 4.83 7.34
C THR A 226 4.80 5.09 7.57
N LEU A 227 5.25 5.17 8.84
CA LEU A 227 6.66 5.26 9.20
C LEU A 227 7.47 4.11 8.58
N THR A 228 6.97 2.88 8.71
CA THR A 228 7.65 1.70 8.16
C THR A 228 7.62 1.68 6.63
N HIS A 229 6.46 1.99 6.05
CA HIS A 229 6.23 1.99 4.60
C HIS A 229 7.15 2.96 3.88
N HIS A 230 7.27 4.18 4.42
CA HIS A 230 8.12 5.24 3.91
C HIS A 230 9.53 5.22 4.52
N GLY A 231 10.00 4.04 4.94
CA GLY A 231 11.41 3.79 5.21
C GLY A 231 11.96 4.41 6.49
N MET A 232 11.13 4.95 7.38
CA MET A 232 11.53 5.50 8.68
C MET A 232 11.82 4.41 9.75
N ASN A 233 11.79 3.14 9.34
CA ASN A 233 12.09 2.00 10.20
C ASN A 233 13.47 1.40 9.85
N ASN A 234 14.44 1.61 10.75
CA ASN A 234 15.82 1.15 10.60
C ASN A 234 15.99 -0.36 10.53
N GLU A 235 14.99 -1.16 10.94
CA GLU A 235 15.06 -2.62 10.86
C GLU A 235 14.95 -3.13 9.42
N ILE A 236 14.40 -2.31 8.54
CA ILE A 236 14.03 -2.67 7.17
C ILE A 236 14.44 -1.64 6.12
N SER A 237 14.95 -0.47 6.50
CA SER A 237 15.52 0.48 5.54
C SER A 237 17.05 0.53 5.62
N PRO A 238 17.78 -0.10 4.67
CA PRO A 238 19.22 0.06 4.60
C PRO A 238 19.62 1.50 4.23
N PHE A 239 18.74 2.23 3.55
CA PHE A 239 18.97 3.60 3.09
C PHE A 239 18.96 4.58 4.26
N LEU A 240 17.94 4.47 5.14
CA LEU A 240 17.91 5.25 6.38
C LEU A 240 19.11 4.90 7.26
N LYS A 241 19.45 3.61 7.37
CA LYS A 241 20.60 3.18 8.18
C LYS A 241 21.94 3.65 7.62
N LYS A 242 22.07 3.79 6.29
CA LYS A 242 23.25 4.39 5.63
C LYS A 242 23.35 5.88 5.97
N ALA A 243 22.26 6.63 5.77
CA ALA A 243 22.23 8.07 5.98
C ALA A 243 22.32 8.47 7.46
N PHE A 244 21.71 7.68 8.35
CA PHE A 244 21.63 7.93 9.78
C PHE A 244 22.10 6.70 10.58
N PRO A 245 23.41 6.37 10.57
CA PRO A 245 23.92 5.14 11.19
C PRO A 245 23.67 5.05 12.69
N ASN A 246 23.53 6.19 13.36
CA ASN A 246 23.31 6.31 14.80
C ASN A 246 21.86 6.53 15.19
N MET A 247 20.96 6.79 14.24
CA MET A 247 19.54 6.91 14.55
C MET A 247 19.00 5.52 14.92
N ALA A 248 18.25 5.47 16.01
CA ALA A 248 17.55 4.28 16.46
C ALA A 248 16.12 4.68 16.83
N PHE A 249 15.28 4.85 15.80
CA PHE A 249 13.89 5.25 16.00
C PHE A 249 13.02 4.03 16.31
N ASP A 250 12.30 4.06 17.42
CA ASP A 250 11.42 2.96 17.85
C ASP A 250 10.04 3.06 17.19
N VAL A 251 10.00 2.69 15.91
CA VAL A 251 8.74 2.66 15.14
C VAL A 251 7.74 1.66 15.73
N ARG A 252 8.19 0.60 16.41
CA ARG A 252 7.31 -0.49 16.86
C ARG A 252 6.41 -0.11 18.04
N ASN A 253 6.85 0.88 18.83
CA ASN A 253 6.12 1.39 19.99
C ASN A 253 5.64 2.84 19.81
N SER A 254 5.94 3.48 18.66
CA SER A 254 5.48 4.83 18.35
C SER A 254 3.95 4.93 18.37
N GLN A 255 3.43 6.03 18.92
CA GLN A 255 2.00 6.39 18.90
C GLN A 255 1.70 7.50 17.89
N MET A 256 2.64 7.81 17.00
CA MET A 256 2.43 8.83 15.96
C MET A 256 1.19 8.47 15.15
N SER A 257 0.38 9.47 14.86
CA SER A 257 -0.69 9.41 13.87
C SER A 257 -0.12 9.15 12.46
N GLU A 258 -1.00 8.79 11.53
CA GLU A 258 -0.64 8.67 10.11
C GLU A 258 -0.13 10.00 9.53
N GLU A 259 -0.78 11.11 9.87
CA GLU A 259 -0.41 12.44 9.37
C GLU A 259 0.96 12.89 9.91
N GLU A 260 1.25 12.71 11.20
CA GLU A 260 2.58 12.99 11.75
C GLU A 260 3.66 12.15 11.07
N ALA A 261 3.36 10.88 10.78
CA ALA A 261 4.29 10.00 10.05
C ALA A 261 4.56 10.52 8.63
N TYR A 262 3.53 10.97 7.90
CA TYR A 262 3.70 11.60 6.60
C TYR A 262 4.54 12.88 6.67
N ARG A 263 4.21 13.77 7.62
CA ARG A 263 4.92 15.03 7.87
C ARG A 263 6.37 14.84 8.29
N LEU A 264 6.73 13.67 8.83
CA LEU A 264 8.11 13.30 9.10
C LEU A 264 8.81 12.71 7.86
N CYS A 265 8.18 11.73 7.22
CA CYS A 265 8.80 10.95 6.16
C CYS A 265 9.05 11.75 4.87
N TYR A 266 8.08 12.55 4.41
CA TYR A 266 8.18 13.22 3.11
C TYR A 266 9.19 14.37 3.09
N PRO A 267 9.28 15.23 4.13
CA PRO A 267 10.34 16.23 4.19
C PRO A 267 11.73 15.60 4.24
N LEU A 268 11.92 14.54 5.04
CA LEU A 268 13.21 13.84 5.12
C LEU A 268 13.61 13.21 3.78
N ALA A 269 12.65 12.61 3.06
CA ALA A 269 12.88 11.99 1.76
C ALA A 269 13.29 12.99 0.66
N GLN A 270 12.90 14.26 0.80
CA GLN A 270 13.22 15.36 -0.13
C GLN A 270 14.35 16.27 0.39
N ALA A 271 14.85 16.03 1.60
CA ALA A 271 15.82 16.89 2.23
C ALA A 271 17.15 16.89 1.46
N GLN A 272 17.78 18.06 1.41
CA GLN A 272 19.11 18.25 0.83
C GLN A 272 20.09 18.74 1.90
N TRP A 273 21.33 18.24 1.84
CA TRP A 273 22.43 18.62 2.70
C TRP A 273 23.78 18.38 2.00
N SER A 274 24.61 19.42 1.89
CA SER A 274 25.85 19.42 1.10
C SER A 274 27.13 19.55 1.92
N THR A 275 27.05 19.71 3.25
CA THR A 275 28.24 19.98 4.09
C THR A 275 28.95 18.71 4.57
N THR A 276 28.33 17.54 4.40
CA THR A 276 28.99 16.25 4.53
C THR A 276 29.58 15.88 3.18
N TYR A 277 30.90 15.65 3.11
CA TYR A 277 31.55 15.06 1.95
C TYR A 277 30.95 13.66 1.73
N ASN A 278 29.94 13.58 0.88
CA ASN A 278 29.32 12.35 0.40
C ASN A 278 29.59 12.29 -1.11
N ASP A 279 29.72 11.07 -1.64
CA ASP A 279 30.12 10.74 -3.01
C ASP A 279 29.08 11.13 -4.09
N ASN A 280 28.15 12.06 -3.81
CA ASN A 280 26.95 12.28 -4.59
C ASN A 280 26.68 13.77 -4.87
N ASP A 281 26.73 14.14 -6.14
CA ASP A 281 26.50 15.51 -6.63
C ASP A 281 25.06 16.03 -6.40
N ASN A 282 24.10 15.16 -6.07
CA ASN A 282 22.68 15.52 -5.96
C ASN A 282 22.27 16.13 -4.61
N CYS A 283 23.20 16.24 -3.65
CA CYS A 283 23.01 16.79 -2.30
C CYS A 283 21.86 16.17 -1.48
N SER A 284 21.29 15.04 -1.88
CA SER A 284 20.16 14.43 -1.17
C SER A 284 20.60 13.80 0.16
N VAL A 285 19.81 13.98 1.22
CA VAL A 285 20.08 13.38 2.53
C VAL A 285 19.93 11.86 2.49
N ILE A 286 18.91 11.35 1.78
CA ILE A 286 18.72 9.92 1.53
C ILE A 286 18.53 9.69 0.02
N GLU A 287 19.62 9.38 -0.67
CA GLU A 287 19.70 9.22 -2.13
C GLU A 287 18.60 8.34 -2.72
N PHE A 288 18.36 7.17 -2.13
CA PHE A 288 17.38 6.24 -2.67
C PHE A 288 15.95 6.80 -2.58
N TYR A 289 15.64 7.58 -1.54
CA TYR A 289 14.29 8.12 -1.37
C TYR A 289 14.03 9.22 -2.39
N ASP A 290 14.99 10.14 -2.53
CA ASP A 290 14.99 11.19 -3.55
C ASP A 290 14.89 10.60 -4.96
N TYR A 291 15.73 9.61 -5.28
CA TYR A 291 15.72 8.90 -6.55
C TYR A 291 14.33 8.34 -6.88
N VAL A 292 13.75 7.54 -5.99
CA VAL A 292 12.46 6.91 -6.26
C VAL A 292 11.34 7.95 -6.35
N LEU A 293 11.34 8.96 -5.46
CA LEU A 293 10.37 10.05 -5.49
C LEU A 293 10.39 10.81 -6.82
N LYS A 294 11.58 11.20 -7.31
CA LYS A 294 11.70 11.93 -8.58
C LYS A 294 11.23 11.14 -9.79
N HIS A 295 11.34 9.82 -9.76
CA HIS A 295 10.93 8.98 -10.89
C HIS A 295 9.43 8.71 -10.91
N VAL A 296 8.81 8.49 -9.75
CA VAL A 296 7.42 7.99 -9.71
C VAL A 296 6.48 8.77 -8.79
N GLY A 297 6.95 9.81 -8.09
CA GLY A 297 6.14 10.65 -7.20
C GLY A 297 5.71 9.95 -5.89
N TYR A 298 6.22 8.75 -5.62
CA TYR A 298 5.89 7.96 -4.44
C TYR A 298 7.06 7.04 -4.08
N PHE A 299 7.33 6.82 -2.79
CA PHE A 299 8.41 5.93 -2.36
C PHE A 299 7.89 4.91 -1.34
N ALA A 300 8.08 3.64 -1.66
CA ALA A 300 7.63 2.53 -0.84
C ALA A 300 8.84 1.64 -0.50
N VAL A 301 9.28 1.68 0.74
CA VAL A 301 10.51 1.02 1.20
C VAL A 301 10.21 -0.31 1.88
N CYS A 302 9.11 -0.44 2.64
CA CYS A 302 8.91 -1.66 3.45
C CYS A 302 8.79 -2.98 2.67
N GLY A 303 8.54 -2.90 1.35
CA GLY A 303 8.38 -4.05 0.48
C GLY A 303 7.24 -4.98 0.90
N ALA A 304 6.24 -4.45 1.61
CA ALA A 304 5.09 -5.18 2.14
C ALA A 304 5.45 -6.51 2.86
N LYS A 305 6.54 -6.49 3.66
CA LYS A 305 7.11 -7.67 4.33
C LYS A 305 6.08 -8.49 5.12
N GLY A 306 5.25 -7.84 5.92
CA GLY A 306 4.17 -8.51 6.67
C GLY A 306 2.91 -8.70 5.82
N CYS A 307 2.27 -7.60 5.44
CA CYS A 307 0.91 -7.62 4.90
C CYS A 307 0.75 -8.31 3.53
N ILE A 308 1.77 -8.34 2.66
CA ILE A 308 1.70 -9.06 1.38
C ILE A 308 2.61 -10.29 1.39
N ARG A 309 3.91 -10.15 1.66
CA ARG A 309 4.88 -11.25 1.51
C ARG A 309 4.63 -12.40 2.49
N ALA A 310 4.44 -12.10 3.79
CA ALA A 310 4.11 -13.14 4.76
C ALA A 310 2.74 -13.76 4.49
N CYS A 311 1.75 -12.93 4.14
CA CYS A 311 0.39 -13.38 3.82
C CYS A 311 0.36 -14.30 2.59
N MET A 312 0.93 -13.88 1.45
CA MET A 312 0.95 -14.69 0.23
C MET A 312 1.67 -16.03 0.44
N ASN A 313 2.78 -16.03 1.18
CA ASN A 313 3.50 -17.26 1.50
C ASN A 313 2.67 -18.19 2.38
N SER A 314 1.92 -17.65 3.35
CA SER A 314 1.01 -18.45 4.18
C SER A 314 -0.13 -19.05 3.35
N LEU A 315 -0.77 -18.24 2.50
CA LEU A 315 -1.92 -18.66 1.69
C LEU A 315 -1.54 -19.67 0.61
N GLU A 316 -0.36 -19.51 -0.01
CA GLU A 316 0.18 -20.45 -0.99
C GLU A 316 0.42 -21.82 -0.34
N LYS A 317 1.04 -21.85 0.86
CA LYS A 317 1.28 -23.10 1.62
C LYS A 317 0.01 -23.78 2.12
N SER A 318 -1.02 -22.99 2.45
CA SER A 318 -2.30 -23.53 2.91
C SER A 318 -3.26 -23.88 1.78
N ASN A 319 -2.84 -23.80 0.51
CA ASN A 319 -3.70 -24.01 -0.68
C ASN A 319 -4.99 -23.16 -0.66
N LYS A 320 -4.92 -21.93 -0.13
CA LYS A 320 -6.09 -21.04 -0.04
C LYS A 320 -6.26 -20.14 -1.25
N ILE A 321 -5.22 -20.05 -2.09
CA ILE A 321 -5.20 -19.29 -3.34
C ILE A 321 -4.85 -20.19 -4.53
N GLU A 322 -5.29 -19.80 -5.72
CA GLU A 322 -5.15 -20.61 -6.94
C GLU A 322 -3.79 -20.41 -7.62
N ASN A 323 -3.31 -19.16 -7.71
CA ASN A 323 -2.05 -18.85 -8.37
C ASN A 323 -0.84 -19.20 -7.47
N LYS A 324 -0.40 -20.45 -7.60
CA LYS A 324 0.75 -21.06 -6.93
C LYS A 324 1.97 -21.13 -7.84
N PHE A 325 3.13 -21.39 -7.27
CA PHE A 325 4.38 -21.53 -8.00
C PHE A 325 5.16 -22.76 -7.58
N HIS A 326 5.95 -23.31 -8.50
CA HIS A 326 6.82 -24.46 -8.23
C HIS A 326 7.84 -24.23 -7.12
N ASN A 327 8.33 -22.99 -7.02
CA ASN A 327 9.36 -22.61 -6.05
C ASN A 327 8.75 -21.88 -4.86
N ALA A 328 9.22 -22.19 -3.66
CA ALA A 328 8.89 -21.43 -2.46
C ALA A 328 9.25 -19.94 -2.61
N PHE A 329 8.45 -19.09 -1.97
CA PHE A 329 8.77 -17.66 -1.92
C PHE A 329 9.99 -17.41 -1.03
N TYR A 330 9.93 -17.77 0.26
CA TYR A 330 11.11 -17.69 1.11
C TYR A 330 12.06 -18.87 0.82
N ARG A 331 13.28 -18.56 0.36
CA ARG A 331 14.36 -19.54 0.12
C ARG A 331 15.40 -19.57 1.24
N LYS A 332 15.45 -18.50 2.02
CA LYS A 332 16.35 -18.30 3.16
C LYS A 332 15.61 -17.55 4.26
N LYS A 333 16.22 -17.49 5.45
CA LYS A 333 15.70 -16.67 6.55
C LYS A 333 15.65 -15.19 6.10
N PRO A 334 14.50 -14.52 6.22
CA PRO A 334 14.40 -13.10 5.87
C PRO A 334 15.40 -12.27 6.66
N TRP A 335 16.10 -11.37 5.99
CA TRP A 335 17.05 -10.48 6.65
C TRP A 335 16.33 -9.41 7.49
N LYS A 336 17.02 -8.87 8.49
CA LYS A 336 16.56 -7.76 9.34
C LYS A 336 17.80 -7.00 9.84
N LEU A 337 17.77 -5.68 9.74
CA LEU A 337 18.84 -4.83 10.24
C LEU A 337 18.71 -4.64 11.76
N LYS A 338 19.83 -4.39 12.44
CA LYS A 338 19.83 -4.06 13.88
C LYS A 338 19.39 -2.62 14.09
N ASN A 339 18.30 -2.39 14.82
CA ASN A 339 17.90 -1.07 15.30
C ASN A 339 18.66 -0.71 16.59
N LYS A 340 19.98 -0.57 16.50
CA LYS A 340 20.82 -0.09 17.59
C LYS A 340 21.67 1.09 17.12
N PRO A 341 21.85 2.15 17.94
CA PRO A 341 22.80 3.20 17.64
C PRO A 341 24.21 2.61 17.58
N LYS A 342 25.08 3.10 16.69
CA LYS A 342 26.51 2.79 16.80
C LYS A 342 27.12 3.74 17.83
N LYS A 343 28.14 3.27 18.56
CA LYS A 343 28.87 4.12 19.51
C LYS A 343 29.64 5.18 18.70
N ILE A 344 29.54 6.45 19.08
CA ILE A 344 30.35 7.52 18.49
C ILE A 344 31.77 7.36 19.06
N GLU A 345 32.76 7.09 18.19
CA GLU A 345 34.13 6.79 18.64
C GLU A 345 34.94 8.02 19.07
N LYS A 346 34.53 9.24 18.65
CA LYS A 346 34.89 10.61 19.09
C LYS A 346 34.61 11.59 17.93
N GLY A 347 34.18 12.82 18.20
CA GLY A 347 33.95 13.86 17.19
C GLY A 347 32.48 14.16 16.85
N ASN A 348 32.20 15.43 16.54
CA ASN A 348 30.87 15.94 16.17
C ASN A 348 30.35 15.49 14.78
N ASN A 349 31.23 15.15 13.83
CA ASN A 349 30.85 14.77 12.46
C ASN A 349 31.59 13.50 11.98
N PRO A 350 30.96 12.31 12.07
CA PRO A 350 31.62 11.04 11.72
C PRO A 350 31.93 10.93 10.21
N PHE A 351 31.13 11.54 9.33
CA PHE A 351 31.33 11.47 7.88
C PHE A 351 32.58 12.25 7.46
N ARG A 352 32.73 13.48 7.97
CA ARG A 352 33.93 14.29 7.80
C ARG A 352 35.18 13.58 8.34
N ASN A 353 35.07 13.05 9.55
CA ASN A 353 36.21 12.42 10.23
C ASN A 353 36.72 11.19 9.45
N GLN A 354 35.81 10.32 8.97
CA GLN A 354 36.18 9.17 8.14
C GLN A 354 36.88 9.60 6.84
N TRP A 355 36.39 10.65 6.19
CA TRP A 355 37.01 11.17 4.97
C TRP A 355 38.42 11.74 5.23
N LEU A 356 38.57 12.59 6.25
CA LEU A 356 39.86 13.16 6.64
C LEU A 356 40.85 12.08 7.05
N ASP A 357 40.43 11.08 7.81
CA ASP A 357 41.32 9.97 8.21
C ASP A 357 41.78 9.16 7.00
N LYS A 358 40.92 8.99 5.99
CA LYS A 358 41.23 8.27 4.75
C LYS A 358 42.14 9.07 3.81
N LYS A 359 41.92 10.38 3.68
CA LYS A 359 42.61 11.25 2.71
C LYS A 359 43.85 11.93 3.27
N TYR A 360 43.82 12.27 4.56
CA TYR A 360 44.86 13.02 5.26
C TYR A 360 45.10 12.42 6.67
N PRO A 361 45.67 11.21 6.75
CA PRO A 361 45.89 10.54 8.04
C PRO A 361 46.63 11.44 9.03
N GLY A 362 46.11 11.57 10.25
CA GLY A 362 46.72 12.37 11.31
C GLY A 362 46.44 13.88 11.27
N ILE A 363 45.75 14.40 10.24
CA ILE A 363 45.39 15.84 10.16
C ILE A 363 44.55 16.31 11.35
N ARG A 364 43.86 15.39 12.02
CA ARG A 364 42.99 15.64 13.17
C ARG A 364 43.67 15.41 14.53
N LYS A 365 45.00 15.26 14.58
CA LYS A 365 45.75 14.82 15.79
C LYS A 365 45.52 15.68 17.05
N ASN A 366 45.04 16.91 16.91
CA ASN A 366 44.67 17.80 18.03
C ASN A 366 43.31 18.50 17.80
N GLU A 367 42.48 17.95 16.92
CA GLU A 367 41.16 18.51 16.67
C GLU A 367 40.22 18.20 17.84
N GLN A 368 39.42 19.19 18.26
CA GLN A 368 38.43 18.99 19.33
C GLN A 368 37.46 17.86 18.95
N GLY A 369 37.26 16.92 19.87
CA GLY A 369 36.37 15.76 19.72
C GLY A 369 35.04 15.96 20.39
#